data_AF-A0A8J7D1H1-F1
#
_entry.id   AF-A0A8J7D1H1-F1
#
_cell.length_a   1.000
_cell.length_b   1.000
_cell.length_c   1.000
_cell.angle_alpha   90.00
_cell.angle_beta   90.00
_cell.angle_gamma   90.00
#
_symmetry.space_group_name_H-M   'P 1'
#
loop_
_entity.id
_entity.type
_entity.pdbx_description
1 polymer ?
#
loop_
_entity_poly.entity_id
_entity_poly.type
_entity_poly.pdbx_seq_one_letter_code
_entity_poly.pdbx_strand_id
1 'polypeptide(L)'
;MNNFAFLAQNPDYRSFSKDCIDAEIAFKNSYDSCVKLTRTALDAAIKYFYAKNSRAFSDNLFDLIENAGLTRSLTDKLHFCRRLGNDAIHNKKEFSAEEAQQCLKNLFDFVNFIDNRQIAFKNLIGTENILQTELCGIKLNTPIFAASGTFGFGEEFADFVDLKRLGGVMVKCITLKPRRGNDGVRITETPSGMLNCIGLENPGVDAFLTKILPRIKDKMNIIVNISGSSVEDYAKLAKMLDVDGISAIELNISCPNVKDGGIIFGTDEKQASKVTFAAKNATKKPVIVKLSPNVTDITRIARAVESSGADCISMINTLMGMEINIQTWRPTLGNITGGLSGGAIKPVALRMVYQTAKKIKIPIIGMGGIRSASDAAEFFLAGASAVAIGTANFSEPSITMKIADDLEKYLKSCGLNSIKDLIGKVKA
;
A
#
# COMPACT_ATOMS: atom_id res chain seq x y z
N MET A 1 -30.96 13.78 -13.79
CA MET A 1 -31.24 14.32 -12.44
C MET A 1 -30.27 15.47 -12.23
N ASN A 2 -30.77 16.65 -11.86
CA ASN A 2 -29.94 17.85 -11.64
C ASN A 2 -28.87 17.60 -10.56
N ASN A 3 -27.68 18.14 -10.73
CA ASN A 3 -26.51 17.90 -9.86
C ASN A 3 -26.75 18.34 -8.40
N PHE A 4 -27.65 19.30 -8.16
CA PHE A 4 -27.96 19.81 -6.81
C PHE A 4 -29.05 19.02 -6.05
N ALA A 5 -29.80 18.13 -6.73
CA ALA A 5 -30.83 17.31 -6.10
C ALA A 5 -30.27 16.27 -5.12
N PHE A 6 -29.00 15.88 -5.30
CA PHE A 6 -28.28 14.98 -4.40
C PHE A 6 -27.93 15.62 -3.06
N LEU A 7 -27.58 16.92 -3.05
CA LEU A 7 -27.20 17.65 -1.84
C LEU A 7 -28.41 17.97 -0.93
N ALA A 8 -29.62 18.03 -1.49
CA ALA A 8 -30.87 18.27 -0.76
C ALA A 8 -31.26 17.14 0.21
N GLN A 9 -30.67 15.94 0.06
CA GLN A 9 -30.93 14.80 0.93
C GLN A 9 -30.18 14.87 2.27
N ASN A 10 -29.21 15.78 2.39
CA ASN A 10 -28.42 15.95 3.61
C ASN A 10 -29.08 17.03 4.52
N PRO A 11 -29.42 16.71 5.80
CA PRO A 11 -30.13 17.61 6.71
C PRO A 11 -29.44 18.97 6.93
N ASP A 12 -28.11 19.01 6.87
CA ASP A 12 -27.30 20.22 7.09
C ASP A 12 -27.38 21.21 5.91
N TYR A 13 -27.96 20.79 4.78
CA TYR A 13 -28.00 21.53 3.52
C TYR A 13 -29.43 21.74 2.99
N ARG A 14 -30.47 21.39 3.76
CA ARG A 14 -31.89 21.48 3.33
C ARG A 14 -32.35 22.90 2.98
N SER A 15 -31.82 23.92 3.64
CA SER A 15 -32.10 25.33 3.31
C SER A 15 -31.27 25.81 2.11
N PHE A 16 -30.01 25.35 2.02
CA PHE A 16 -29.04 25.66 0.96
C PHE A 16 -29.42 25.09 -0.41
N SER A 17 -30.00 23.88 -0.46
CA SER A 17 -30.29 23.19 -1.74
C SER A 17 -31.44 23.82 -2.51
N LYS A 18 -32.43 24.40 -1.83
CA LYS A 18 -33.61 24.98 -2.48
C LYS A 18 -33.21 26.20 -3.31
N ASP A 19 -32.40 27.10 -2.76
CA ASP A 19 -31.94 28.31 -3.44
C ASP A 19 -31.02 28.00 -4.63
N CYS A 20 -30.18 26.95 -4.54
CA CYS A 20 -29.34 26.49 -5.66
C CYS A 20 -30.13 25.80 -6.77
N ILE A 21 -31.17 25.03 -6.43
CA ILE A 21 -32.07 24.40 -7.40
C ILE A 21 -32.93 25.47 -8.10
N ASP A 22 -33.43 26.47 -7.35
CA ASP A 22 -34.17 27.61 -7.90
C ASP A 22 -33.26 28.46 -8.80
N ALA A 23 -31.97 28.60 -8.47
CA ALA A 23 -30.98 29.27 -9.32
C ALA A 23 -30.72 28.52 -10.64
N GLU A 24 -30.60 27.18 -10.60
CA GLU A 24 -30.42 26.33 -11.80
C GLU A 24 -31.67 26.33 -12.71
N ILE A 25 -32.87 26.39 -12.11
CA ILE A 25 -34.15 26.47 -12.84
C ILE A 25 -34.38 27.88 -13.42
N ALA A 26 -33.99 28.94 -12.70
CA ALA A 26 -34.07 30.32 -13.16
C ALA A 26 -33.04 30.64 -14.26
N PHE A 27 -31.85 30.04 -14.18
CA PHE A 27 -30.79 30.14 -15.20
C PHE A 27 -31.24 29.68 -16.60
N LYS A 28 -32.16 28.71 -16.66
CA LYS A 28 -32.73 28.24 -17.92
C LYS A 28 -33.79 29.18 -18.52
N ASN A 29 -34.29 30.17 -17.78
CA ASN A 29 -35.53 30.87 -18.13
C ASN A 29 -35.48 32.42 -18.14
N SER A 30 -34.49 33.12 -17.54
CA SER A 30 -34.38 34.59 -17.75
C SER A 30 -33.04 35.20 -17.33
N TYR A 31 -32.56 36.17 -18.13
CA TYR A 31 -31.27 36.86 -18.06
C TYR A 31 -31.10 37.75 -16.81
N ASP A 32 -32.14 38.43 -16.34
CA ASP A 32 -32.08 39.39 -15.21
C ASP A 32 -31.80 38.73 -13.85
N SER A 33 -32.01 37.42 -13.74
CA SER A 33 -31.76 36.67 -12.51
C SER A 33 -30.27 36.32 -12.32
N CYS A 34 -29.45 36.34 -13.38
CA CYS A 34 -28.03 35.95 -13.34
C CYS A 34 -27.17 36.80 -12.40
N VAL A 35 -27.40 38.12 -12.36
CA VAL A 35 -26.56 39.05 -11.59
C VAL A 35 -26.80 38.92 -10.09
N LYS A 36 -28.07 38.81 -9.69
CA LYS A 36 -28.47 38.67 -8.29
C LYS A 36 -28.02 37.33 -7.71
N LEU A 37 -28.16 36.26 -8.49
CA LEU A 37 -27.80 34.90 -8.11
C LEU A 37 -26.28 34.66 -8.08
N THR A 38 -25.51 35.31 -8.96
CA THR A 38 -24.04 35.25 -8.94
C THR A 38 -23.47 35.85 -7.66
N ARG A 39 -24.05 36.96 -7.18
CA ARG A 39 -23.69 37.56 -5.88
C ARG A 39 -24.09 36.65 -4.72
N THR A 40 -25.28 36.05 -4.75
CA THR A 40 -25.72 35.11 -3.71
C THR A 40 -24.84 33.86 -3.65
N ALA A 41 -24.41 33.32 -4.79
CA ALA A 41 -23.48 32.19 -4.85
C ALA A 41 -22.08 32.55 -4.32
N LEU A 42 -21.59 33.76 -4.63
CA LEU A 42 -20.31 34.27 -4.14
C LEU A 42 -20.35 34.54 -2.62
N ASP A 43 -21.39 35.21 -2.12
CA ASP A 43 -21.60 35.44 -0.69
C ASP A 43 -21.79 34.13 0.09
N ALA A 44 -22.44 33.13 -0.52
CA ALA A 44 -22.63 31.81 0.08
C ALA A 44 -21.32 31.01 0.16
N ALA A 45 -20.49 31.03 -0.89
CA ALA A 45 -19.17 30.39 -0.90
C ALA A 45 -18.23 31.02 0.15
N ILE A 46 -18.29 32.35 0.30
CA ILE A 46 -17.53 33.10 1.32
C ILE A 46 -18.02 32.76 2.73
N LYS A 47 -19.34 32.75 2.99
CA LYS A 47 -19.91 32.39 4.30
C LYS A 47 -19.61 30.95 4.72
N TYR A 48 -19.65 30.00 3.79
CA TYR A 48 -19.30 28.60 4.05
C TYR A 48 -17.83 28.42 4.48
N PHE A 49 -16.91 29.16 3.86
CA PHE A 49 -15.48 29.11 4.20
C PHE A 49 -15.17 29.64 5.62
N TYR A 50 -15.91 30.66 6.08
CA TYR A 50 -15.73 31.26 7.42
C TYR A 50 -16.44 30.50 8.54
N ALA A 51 -17.61 29.91 8.28
CA ALA A 51 -18.35 29.09 9.26
C ALA A 51 -17.52 27.89 9.76
N LYS A 52 -16.56 27.40 8.95
CA LYS A 52 -15.63 26.34 9.34
C LYS A 52 -14.39 26.79 10.11
N ASN A 53 -14.07 28.09 10.15
CA ASN A 53 -12.79 28.63 10.64
C ASN A 53 -12.93 29.63 11.81
N SER A 54 -14.13 29.78 12.40
CA SER A 54 -14.36 30.53 13.64
C SER A 54 -13.79 31.97 13.69
N ARG A 55 -13.87 32.73 12.60
CA ARG A 55 -13.51 34.17 12.58
C ARG A 55 -14.66 35.02 12.05
N ALA A 56 -14.82 36.21 12.62
CA ALA A 56 -15.84 37.18 12.26
C ALA A 56 -15.65 37.68 10.81
N PHE A 57 -16.78 37.94 10.15
CA PHE A 57 -16.90 38.41 8.77
C PHE A 57 -16.20 39.77 8.59
N SER A 58 -15.14 39.83 7.76
CA SER A 58 -14.59 41.09 7.23
C SER A 58 -14.73 41.07 5.70
N ASP A 59 -15.30 42.13 5.13
CA ASP A 59 -15.72 42.27 3.72
C ASP A 59 -14.57 42.30 2.68
N ASN A 60 -13.39 41.76 2.98
CA ASN A 60 -12.23 41.91 2.09
C ASN A 60 -11.83 40.59 1.41
N LEU A 61 -12.28 40.45 0.15
CA LEU A 61 -11.76 39.45 -0.80
C LEU A 61 -10.22 39.52 -0.93
N PHE A 62 -9.60 40.66 -0.63
CA PHE A 62 -8.14 40.81 -0.56
C PHE A 62 -7.50 39.90 0.50
N ASP A 63 -8.13 39.78 1.68
CA ASP A 63 -7.66 38.87 2.73
C ASP A 63 -7.83 37.41 2.28
N LEU A 64 -8.87 37.10 1.50
CA LEU A 64 -9.06 35.77 0.91
C LEU A 64 -7.96 35.46 -0.12
N ILE A 65 -7.59 36.44 -0.95
CA ILE A 65 -6.56 36.32 -1.99
C ILE A 65 -5.17 36.10 -1.37
N GLU A 66 -4.83 36.83 -0.30
CA GLU A 66 -3.57 36.66 0.43
C GLU A 66 -3.53 35.35 1.24
N ASN A 67 -4.60 35.01 1.97
CA ASN A 67 -4.60 33.84 2.85
C ASN A 67 -4.78 32.50 2.12
N ALA A 68 -5.42 32.48 0.94
CA ALA A 68 -5.66 31.25 0.19
C ALA A 68 -4.51 30.87 -0.77
N GLY A 69 -3.43 31.65 -0.88
CA GLY A 69 -2.29 31.35 -1.76
C GLY A 69 -2.71 31.08 -3.21
N LEU A 70 -3.61 31.91 -3.74
CA LEU A 70 -4.12 31.81 -5.11
C LEU A 70 -3.00 32.10 -6.11
N THR A 71 -3.03 31.43 -7.27
CA THR A 71 -2.15 31.82 -8.37
C THR A 71 -2.59 33.17 -8.92
N ARG A 72 -1.64 33.96 -9.42
CA ARG A 72 -1.92 35.27 -10.05
C ARG A 72 -3.04 35.19 -11.10
N SER A 73 -3.05 34.11 -11.89
CA SER A 73 -4.09 33.85 -12.89
C SER A 73 -5.50 33.71 -12.29
N LEU A 74 -5.66 33.05 -11.14
CA LEU A 74 -6.96 32.86 -10.51
C LEU A 74 -7.43 34.13 -9.78
N THR A 75 -6.48 34.87 -9.21
CA THR A 75 -6.72 36.21 -8.64
C THR A 75 -7.27 37.17 -9.70
N ASP A 76 -6.67 37.21 -10.89
CA ASP A 76 -7.15 38.06 -12.00
C ASP A 76 -8.57 37.69 -12.45
N LYS A 77 -8.88 36.39 -12.50
CA LYS A 77 -10.22 35.87 -12.82
C LYS A 77 -11.28 36.29 -11.80
N LEU A 78 -10.96 36.29 -10.51
CA LEU A 78 -11.86 36.73 -9.44
C LEU A 78 -12.04 38.26 -9.43
N HIS A 79 -10.97 39.01 -9.71
CA HIS A 79 -11.07 40.46 -9.89
C HIS A 79 -11.98 40.83 -11.07
N PHE A 80 -11.94 40.07 -12.16
CA PHE A 80 -12.89 40.23 -13.26
C PHE A 80 -14.34 40.06 -12.80
N CYS A 81 -14.67 38.96 -12.10
CA CYS A 81 -16.01 38.71 -11.57
C CYS A 81 -16.47 39.81 -10.60
N ARG A 82 -15.57 40.27 -9.71
CA ARG A 82 -15.85 41.36 -8.75
C ARG A 82 -16.12 42.70 -9.44
N ARG A 83 -15.29 43.07 -10.42
CA ARG A 83 -15.48 44.33 -11.18
C ARG A 83 -16.81 44.33 -11.91
N LEU A 84 -17.11 43.24 -12.61
CA LEU A 84 -18.41 43.06 -13.25
C LEU A 84 -19.54 43.22 -12.24
N GLY A 85 -19.56 42.44 -11.16
CA GLY A 85 -20.59 42.56 -10.12
C GLY A 85 -20.77 44.00 -9.60
N ASN A 86 -19.67 44.70 -9.30
CA ASN A 86 -19.71 46.09 -8.85
C ASN A 86 -20.31 47.03 -9.90
N ASP A 87 -19.99 46.86 -11.18
CA ASP A 87 -20.52 47.69 -12.27
C ASP A 87 -22.03 47.47 -12.49
N ALA A 88 -22.55 46.25 -12.36
CA ALA A 88 -24.01 46.07 -12.39
C ALA A 88 -24.70 46.75 -11.22
N ILE A 89 -24.12 46.67 -10.03
CA ILE A 89 -24.81 47.06 -8.79
C ILE A 89 -24.75 48.57 -8.61
N HIS A 90 -23.56 49.16 -8.76
CA HIS A 90 -23.33 50.57 -8.47
C HIS A 90 -23.52 51.45 -9.71
N ASN A 91 -23.14 50.93 -10.88
CA ASN A 91 -23.20 51.68 -12.13
C ASN A 91 -24.41 51.30 -13.00
N LYS A 92 -25.27 50.38 -12.54
CA LYS A 92 -26.45 49.85 -13.25
C LYS A 92 -26.13 49.41 -14.69
N LYS A 93 -24.90 48.95 -14.92
CA LYS A 93 -24.44 48.55 -16.25
C LYS A 93 -25.01 47.17 -16.59
N GLU A 94 -25.69 47.08 -17.73
CA GLU A 94 -26.07 45.79 -18.31
C GLU A 94 -24.84 45.12 -18.93
N PHE A 95 -24.72 43.81 -18.73
CA PHE A 95 -23.60 43.03 -19.26
C PHE A 95 -23.93 42.43 -20.62
N SER A 96 -22.91 42.18 -21.43
CA SER A 96 -23.04 41.33 -22.61
C SER A 96 -23.11 39.84 -22.23
N ALA A 97 -23.64 39.01 -23.12
CA ALA A 97 -23.67 37.56 -22.94
C ALA A 97 -22.26 36.96 -22.77
N GLU A 98 -21.26 37.55 -23.42
CA GLU A 98 -19.85 37.15 -23.35
C GLU A 98 -19.24 37.46 -21.98
N GLU A 99 -19.52 38.65 -21.43
CA GLU A 99 -19.14 39.02 -20.06
C GLU A 99 -19.81 38.09 -19.02
N ALA A 100 -21.10 37.81 -19.25
CA ALA A 100 -21.92 36.75 -18.66
C ALA A 100 -21.17 35.42 -18.47
N GLN A 101 -20.84 34.84 -19.62
CA GLN A 101 -20.26 33.51 -19.75
C GLN A 101 -18.84 33.45 -19.19
N GLN A 102 -18.04 34.49 -19.40
CA GLN A 102 -16.68 34.55 -18.87
C GLN A 102 -16.66 34.64 -17.34
N CYS A 103 -17.63 35.36 -16.75
CA CYS A 103 -17.79 35.44 -15.30
C CYS A 103 -18.11 34.06 -14.70
N LEU A 104 -19.06 33.32 -15.30
CA LEU A 104 -19.40 31.97 -14.89
C LEU A 104 -18.21 31.00 -15.01
N LYS A 105 -17.48 31.03 -16.12
CA LYS A 105 -16.29 30.20 -16.33
C LYS A 105 -15.24 30.45 -15.26
N ASN A 106 -14.99 31.71 -14.92
CA ASN A 106 -14.04 32.09 -13.88
C ASN A 106 -14.48 31.64 -12.49
N LEU A 107 -15.79 31.67 -12.19
CA LEU A 107 -16.34 31.15 -10.95
C LEU A 107 -16.26 29.63 -10.88
N PHE A 108 -16.52 28.91 -11.98
CA PHE A 108 -16.30 27.47 -12.07
C PHE A 108 -14.84 27.09 -11.86
N ASP A 109 -13.90 27.84 -12.45
CA ASP A 109 -12.46 27.63 -12.22
C ASP A 109 -12.09 27.83 -10.75
N PHE A 110 -12.74 28.79 -10.07
CA PHE A 110 -12.56 29.01 -8.63
C PHE A 110 -13.18 27.91 -7.76
N VAL A 111 -14.39 27.44 -8.10
CA VAL A 111 -15.02 26.29 -7.42
C VAL A 111 -14.18 25.04 -7.61
N ASN A 112 -13.70 24.76 -8.82
CA ASN A 112 -12.79 23.64 -9.10
C ASN A 112 -11.45 23.79 -8.34
N PHE A 113 -10.90 25.00 -8.24
CA PHE A 113 -9.72 25.25 -7.42
C PHE A 113 -10.00 25.00 -5.94
N ILE A 114 -11.15 25.45 -5.43
CA ILE A 114 -11.58 25.20 -4.05
C ILE A 114 -11.79 23.71 -3.83
N ASP A 115 -12.46 22.98 -4.71
CA ASP A 115 -12.72 21.54 -4.56
C ASP A 115 -11.42 20.73 -4.63
N ASN A 116 -10.52 21.06 -5.56
CA ASN A 116 -9.18 20.47 -5.60
C ASN A 116 -8.37 20.81 -4.34
N ARG A 117 -8.53 22.02 -3.79
CA ARG A 117 -7.96 22.36 -2.49
C ARG A 117 -8.73 21.77 -1.33
N GLN A 118 -10.00 21.46 -1.42
CA GLN A 118 -10.79 20.82 -0.37
C GLN A 118 -10.45 19.33 -0.33
N ILE A 119 -10.09 18.74 -1.46
CA ILE A 119 -9.39 17.45 -1.56
C ILE A 119 -7.98 17.61 -0.98
N ALA A 120 -7.21 18.63 -1.32
CA ALA A 120 -5.89 18.87 -0.73
C ALA A 120 -5.93 19.18 0.78
N PHE A 121 -7.01 19.79 1.28
CA PHE A 121 -7.24 20.20 2.67
C PHE A 121 -7.96 19.09 3.45
N LYS A 122 -8.77 18.23 2.81
CA LYS A 122 -9.11 16.89 3.33
C LYS A 122 -7.90 15.96 3.29
N ASN A 123 -6.90 16.18 2.43
CA ASN A 123 -5.62 15.48 2.49
C ASN A 123 -4.69 16.09 3.56
N LEU A 124 -4.95 17.34 3.98
CA LEU A 124 -4.20 18.04 5.03
C LEU A 124 -4.83 17.89 6.44
N ILE A 125 -6.15 17.68 6.51
CA ILE A 125 -6.95 17.60 7.76
C ILE A 125 -7.77 16.30 7.85
N GLY A 126 -7.91 15.54 6.76
CA GLY A 126 -8.48 14.20 6.78
C GLY A 126 -7.42 13.21 7.24
N THR A 127 -7.59 12.81 8.48
CA THR A 127 -6.85 11.85 9.29
C THR A 127 -7.05 10.39 8.84
N GLU A 128 -7.65 10.12 7.68
CA GLU A 128 -7.83 8.77 7.17
C GLU A 128 -6.64 8.37 6.31
N ASN A 129 -5.79 7.54 6.90
CA ASN A 129 -4.70 6.88 6.21
C ASN A 129 -5.29 5.91 5.16
N ILE A 130 -5.33 6.32 3.88
CA ILE A 130 -5.91 5.55 2.77
C ILE A 130 -5.17 4.24 2.47
N LEU A 131 -3.97 4.07 3.03
CA LEU A 131 -3.21 2.83 2.98
C LEU A 131 -3.55 1.89 4.15
N GLN A 132 -4.26 2.37 5.16
CA GLN A 132 -4.68 1.53 6.28
C GLN A 132 -5.57 0.40 5.77
N THR A 133 -5.26 -0.81 6.20
CA THR A 133 -5.99 -2.02 5.80
C THR A 133 -5.90 -3.07 6.90
N GLU A 134 -6.56 -4.20 6.69
CA GLU A 134 -6.51 -5.35 7.57
C GLU A 134 -6.14 -6.60 6.78
N LEU A 135 -5.29 -7.44 7.35
CA LEU A 135 -4.88 -8.70 6.75
C LEU A 135 -4.94 -9.79 7.82
N CYS A 136 -5.82 -10.78 7.64
CA CYS A 136 -6.00 -11.91 8.57
C CYS A 136 -6.27 -11.47 10.03
N GLY A 137 -7.08 -10.42 10.23
CA GLY A 137 -7.35 -9.86 11.56
C GLY A 137 -6.27 -8.91 12.09
N ILE A 138 -5.17 -8.71 11.36
CA ILE A 138 -4.06 -7.83 11.75
C ILE A 138 -4.31 -6.46 11.14
N LYS A 139 -4.45 -5.43 12.00
CA LYS A 139 -4.54 -4.03 11.56
C LYS A 139 -3.19 -3.57 11.04
N LEU A 140 -3.17 -3.06 9.82
CA LEU A 140 -1.97 -2.59 9.13
C LEU A 140 -2.08 -1.09 8.89
N ASN A 141 -1.06 -0.33 9.27
CA ASN A 141 -0.98 1.10 8.96
C ASN A 141 -0.68 1.32 7.47
N THR A 142 0.00 0.39 6.81
CA THR A 142 0.21 0.39 5.36
C THR A 142 0.16 -1.06 4.86
N PRO A 143 -0.09 -1.33 3.57
CA PRO A 143 -0.05 -2.68 3.01
C PRO A 143 1.39 -3.13 2.70
N ILE A 144 2.40 -2.44 3.27
CA ILE A 144 3.81 -2.59 2.94
C ILE A 144 4.52 -3.35 4.06
N PHE A 145 5.12 -4.49 3.72
CA PHE A 145 5.92 -5.31 4.61
C PHE A 145 7.41 -5.25 4.24
N ALA A 146 8.27 -5.42 5.23
CA ALA A 146 9.65 -5.79 4.98
C ALA A 146 9.76 -7.33 4.85
N ALA A 147 10.38 -7.82 3.79
CA ALA A 147 10.46 -9.25 3.51
C ALA A 147 11.51 -9.97 4.37
N SER A 148 11.24 -11.24 4.69
CA SER A 148 12.16 -12.05 5.51
C SER A 148 13.52 -12.25 4.83
N GLY A 149 14.58 -12.15 5.64
CA GLY A 149 15.96 -12.34 5.23
C GLY A 149 16.69 -11.06 4.82
N THR A 150 15.98 -9.95 4.59
CA THR A 150 16.58 -8.68 4.14
C THR A 150 16.44 -7.54 5.15
N PHE A 151 15.85 -7.81 6.31
CA PHE A 151 15.50 -6.80 7.31
C PHE A 151 15.83 -7.22 8.75
N GLY A 152 16.68 -8.24 8.90
CA GLY A 152 17.12 -8.75 10.21
C GLY A 152 15.95 -9.07 11.14
N PHE A 153 15.97 -8.47 12.33
CA PHE A 153 14.86 -8.48 13.28
C PHE A 153 14.15 -7.11 13.37
N GLY A 154 14.44 -6.19 12.44
CA GLY A 154 13.86 -4.86 12.30
C GLY A 154 14.67 -3.75 12.99
N GLU A 155 15.34 -4.05 14.10
CA GLU A 155 16.08 -3.05 14.87
C GLU A 155 17.22 -2.41 14.07
N GLU A 156 17.84 -3.16 13.16
CA GLU A 156 18.94 -2.70 12.32
C GLU A 156 18.52 -1.58 11.34
N PHE A 157 17.22 -1.42 11.11
CA PHE A 157 16.65 -0.39 10.22
C PHE A 157 15.90 0.71 10.97
N ALA A 158 15.86 0.67 12.31
CA ALA A 158 15.07 1.60 13.11
C ALA A 158 15.49 3.07 12.95
N ASP A 159 16.75 3.33 12.57
CA ASP A 159 17.26 4.67 12.30
C ASP A 159 16.81 5.24 10.94
N PHE A 160 16.33 4.38 10.03
CA PHE A 160 15.95 4.74 8.65
C PHE A 160 14.45 4.61 8.38
N VAL A 161 13.74 3.84 9.21
CA VAL A 161 12.36 3.40 8.96
C VAL A 161 11.53 3.51 10.23
N ASP A 162 10.36 4.14 10.13
CA ASP A 162 9.34 4.07 11.17
C ASP A 162 8.68 2.68 11.15
N LEU A 163 9.21 1.78 11.98
CA LEU A 163 8.77 0.39 12.08
C LEU A 163 7.29 0.25 12.47
N LYS A 164 6.72 1.22 13.20
CA LYS A 164 5.30 1.21 13.58
C LYS A 164 4.39 1.55 12.41
N ARG A 165 4.87 2.33 11.43
CA ARG A 165 4.09 2.73 10.25
C ARG A 165 4.02 1.64 9.17
N LEU A 166 4.96 0.70 9.14
CA LEU A 166 4.89 -0.45 8.25
C LEU A 166 3.66 -1.33 8.54
N GLY A 167 3.21 -2.09 7.55
CA GLY A 167 2.23 -3.16 7.74
C GLY A 167 2.78 -4.24 8.66
N GLY A 168 4.05 -4.56 8.52
CA GLY A 168 4.79 -5.40 9.45
C GLY A 168 6.18 -5.76 8.94
N VAL A 169 6.96 -6.40 9.80
CA VAL A 169 8.27 -6.94 9.45
C VAL A 169 8.21 -8.45 9.50
N MET A 170 8.49 -9.08 8.35
CA MET A 170 8.75 -10.50 8.28
C MET A 170 10.18 -10.71 8.76
N VAL A 171 10.36 -11.08 10.02
CA VAL A 171 11.70 -11.19 10.59
C VAL A 171 12.46 -12.37 9.98
N LYS A 172 13.77 -12.38 10.19
CA LYS A 172 14.67 -13.45 9.76
C LYS A 172 14.15 -14.82 10.17
N CYS A 173 14.25 -15.78 9.25
CA CYS A 173 13.78 -17.15 9.43
C CYS A 173 14.34 -17.79 10.71
N ILE A 174 13.47 -18.35 11.54
CA ILE A 174 13.80 -19.03 12.79
C ILE A 174 13.64 -20.54 12.62
N THR A 175 14.60 -21.30 13.14
CA THR A 175 14.55 -22.76 13.23
C THR A 175 14.54 -23.22 14.69
N LEU A 176 14.24 -24.49 14.96
CA LEU A 176 14.22 -25.00 16.35
C LEU A 176 15.56 -24.82 17.06
N LYS A 177 16.65 -25.14 16.37
CA LYS A 177 18.02 -24.98 16.87
C LYS A 177 18.72 -23.83 16.15
N PRO A 178 19.75 -23.22 16.73
CA PRO A 178 20.58 -22.26 16.04
C PRO A 178 21.22 -22.85 14.78
N ARG A 179 21.45 -22.01 13.77
CA ARG A 179 22.14 -22.37 12.53
C ARG A 179 23.20 -21.33 12.23
N ARG A 180 24.42 -21.77 11.86
CA ARG A 180 25.51 -20.86 11.45
C ARG A 180 25.36 -20.31 10.03
N GLY A 181 24.52 -20.93 9.20
CA GLY A 181 24.46 -20.67 7.76
C GLY A 181 25.48 -21.48 6.95
N ASN A 182 25.54 -21.22 5.65
CA ASN A 182 26.48 -21.88 4.72
C ASN A 182 27.89 -21.30 4.86
N ASP A 183 28.93 -22.02 4.47
CA ASP A 183 30.29 -21.47 4.46
C ASP A 183 30.58 -20.70 3.15
N GLY A 184 31.71 -19.98 3.12
CA GLY A 184 32.19 -19.27 1.94
C GLY A 184 31.41 -17.99 1.59
N VAL A 185 31.49 -17.58 0.32
CA VAL A 185 30.79 -16.40 -0.19
C VAL A 185 29.30 -16.70 -0.26
N ARG A 186 28.50 -15.89 0.44
CA ARG A 186 27.05 -16.10 0.60
C ARG A 186 26.18 -15.22 -0.29
N ILE A 187 26.75 -14.20 -0.92
CA ILE A 187 26.05 -13.26 -1.79
C ILE A 187 26.92 -12.89 -2.98
N THR A 188 26.29 -12.64 -4.12
CA THR A 188 26.93 -12.04 -5.29
C THR A 188 25.90 -11.28 -6.11
N GLU A 189 26.32 -10.27 -6.87
CA GLU A 189 25.43 -9.46 -7.70
C GLU A 189 25.08 -10.19 -9.00
N THR A 190 23.93 -9.82 -9.58
CA THR A 190 23.53 -10.19 -10.94
C THR A 190 22.97 -8.97 -11.65
N PRO A 191 22.85 -8.97 -12.98
CA PRO A 191 22.11 -7.92 -13.67
C PRO A 191 20.72 -7.72 -13.06
N SER A 192 20.47 -6.50 -12.57
CA SER A 192 19.22 -6.11 -11.89
C SER A 192 18.81 -7.00 -10.70
N GLY A 193 19.75 -7.64 -10.02
CA GLY A 193 19.44 -8.56 -8.93
C GLY A 193 20.66 -8.98 -8.11
N MET A 194 20.46 -10.02 -7.32
CA MET A 194 21.53 -10.69 -6.58
C MET A 194 21.20 -12.15 -6.35
N LEU A 195 22.24 -12.97 -6.18
CA LEU A 195 22.13 -14.33 -5.66
C LEU A 195 22.48 -14.34 -4.17
N ASN A 196 21.80 -15.20 -3.40
CA ASN A 196 22.14 -15.46 -2.01
C ASN A 196 22.10 -16.96 -1.67
N CYS A 197 23.02 -17.41 -0.82
CA CYS A 197 23.03 -18.75 -0.24
C CYS A 197 23.37 -18.68 1.25
N ILE A 198 22.59 -17.92 2.03
CA ILE A 198 22.87 -17.67 3.45
C ILE A 198 22.85 -18.96 4.29
N GLY A 199 22.02 -19.96 3.93
CA GLY A 199 21.92 -21.23 4.67
C GLY A 199 21.05 -21.18 5.92
N LEU A 200 20.12 -20.23 5.97
CA LEU A 200 19.22 -19.99 7.11
C LEU A 200 19.99 -19.77 8.43
N GLU A 201 21.10 -19.02 8.41
CA GLU A 201 21.75 -18.57 9.63
C GLU A 201 20.72 -17.93 10.57
N ASN A 202 20.61 -18.38 11.82
CA ASN A 202 19.65 -17.83 12.78
C ASN A 202 19.96 -18.29 14.21
N PRO A 203 19.48 -17.57 15.25
CA PRO A 203 19.83 -17.87 16.64
C PRO A 203 19.02 -19.02 17.25
N GLY A 204 18.05 -19.59 16.54
CA GLY A 204 17.11 -20.57 17.07
C GLY A 204 15.94 -19.94 17.84
N VAL A 205 14.86 -20.71 18.01
CA VAL A 205 13.61 -20.22 18.61
C VAL A 205 13.77 -19.80 20.07
N ASP A 206 14.56 -20.53 20.86
CA ASP A 206 14.74 -20.23 22.29
C ASP A 206 15.41 -18.86 22.49
N ALA A 207 16.48 -18.59 21.74
CA ALA A 207 17.16 -17.30 21.80
C ALA A 207 16.30 -16.16 21.23
N PHE A 208 15.51 -16.44 20.18
CA PHE A 208 14.55 -15.46 19.67
C PHE A 208 13.53 -15.06 20.75
N LEU A 209 12.87 -16.04 21.38
CA LEU A 209 11.86 -15.81 22.40
C LEU A 209 12.42 -15.13 23.66
N THR A 210 13.62 -15.52 24.10
CA THR A 210 14.18 -15.04 25.37
C THR A 210 14.97 -13.74 25.27
N LYS A 211 15.56 -13.42 24.09
CA LYS A 211 16.48 -12.28 23.94
C LYS A 211 16.07 -11.26 22.89
N ILE A 212 15.37 -11.68 21.84
CA ILE A 212 15.07 -10.81 20.69
C ILE A 212 13.65 -10.28 20.78
N LEU A 213 12.65 -11.16 20.84
CA LEU A 213 11.23 -10.78 20.90
C LEU A 213 10.93 -9.73 21.99
N PRO A 214 11.47 -9.82 23.22
CA PRO A 214 11.22 -8.79 24.25
C PRO A 214 11.66 -7.38 23.86
N ARG A 215 12.64 -7.24 22.95
CA ARG A 215 13.17 -5.95 22.49
C ARG A 215 12.39 -5.36 21.32
N ILE A 216 11.62 -6.18 20.59
CA ILE A 216 10.97 -5.78 19.32
C ILE A 216 9.43 -5.85 19.35
N LYS A 217 8.83 -6.60 20.26
CA LYS A 217 7.38 -6.91 20.27
C LYS A 217 6.44 -5.69 20.28
N ASP A 218 6.87 -4.57 20.84
CA ASP A 218 6.07 -3.34 20.96
C ASP A 218 6.44 -2.28 19.90
N LYS A 219 7.35 -2.61 18.99
CA LYS A 219 7.87 -1.69 17.97
C LYS A 219 7.15 -1.81 16.62
N MET A 220 6.49 -2.94 16.34
CA MET A 220 5.90 -3.22 15.02
C MET A 220 5.03 -4.48 15.04
N ASN A 221 4.26 -4.70 13.97
CA ASN A 221 3.67 -6.02 13.70
C ASN A 221 4.77 -6.99 13.28
N ILE A 222 4.92 -8.10 14.01
CA ILE A 222 5.97 -9.10 13.78
C ILE A 222 5.37 -10.33 13.10
N ILE A 223 5.88 -10.65 11.91
CA ILE A 223 5.59 -11.90 11.23
C ILE A 223 6.82 -12.79 11.37
N VAL A 224 6.72 -13.88 12.13
CA VAL A 224 7.88 -14.77 12.35
C VAL A 224 7.96 -15.77 11.21
N ASN A 225 8.94 -15.60 10.33
CA ASN A 225 9.26 -16.60 9.32
C ASN A 225 9.89 -17.82 9.98
N ILE A 226 9.43 -19.03 9.66
CA ILE A 226 9.95 -20.28 10.22
C ILE A 226 10.32 -21.31 9.16
N SER A 227 11.31 -22.13 9.47
CA SER A 227 11.69 -23.29 8.66
C SER A 227 11.94 -24.51 9.57
N GLY A 228 11.35 -25.63 9.19
CA GLY A 228 11.49 -26.92 9.86
C GLY A 228 12.13 -27.95 8.93
N SER A 229 12.74 -28.99 9.51
CA SER A 229 13.25 -30.14 8.73
C SER A 229 12.23 -31.29 8.68
N SER A 230 11.08 -31.15 9.31
CA SER A 230 9.97 -32.11 9.24
C SER A 230 8.64 -31.39 9.50
N VAL A 231 7.53 -32.06 9.23
CA VAL A 231 6.18 -31.54 9.53
C VAL A 231 6.04 -31.24 11.03
N GLU A 232 6.62 -32.09 11.88
CA GLU A 232 6.63 -31.95 13.34
C GLU A 232 7.44 -30.74 13.79
N ASP A 233 8.57 -30.45 13.12
CA ASP A 233 9.36 -29.25 13.41
C ASP A 233 8.54 -27.97 13.16
N TYR A 234 7.80 -27.90 12.04
CA TYR A 234 6.92 -26.76 11.75
C TYR A 234 5.80 -26.63 12.78
N ALA A 235 5.12 -27.72 13.14
CA ALA A 235 4.09 -27.71 14.17
C ALA A 235 4.64 -27.29 15.54
N LYS A 236 5.81 -27.81 15.92
CA LYS A 236 6.48 -27.45 17.18
C LYS A 236 6.87 -25.98 17.21
N LEU A 237 7.46 -25.45 16.13
CA LEU A 237 7.78 -24.02 16.01
C LEU A 237 6.53 -23.16 16.10
N ALA A 238 5.47 -23.52 15.37
CA ALA A 238 4.20 -22.79 15.39
C ALA A 238 3.61 -22.72 16.80
N LYS A 239 3.64 -23.83 17.55
CA LYS A 239 3.21 -23.89 18.95
C LYS A 239 4.07 -23.04 19.88
N MET A 240 5.39 -23.12 19.76
CA MET A 240 6.31 -22.35 20.61
C MET A 240 6.20 -20.83 20.37
N LEU A 241 5.86 -20.42 19.16
CA LEU A 241 5.67 -19.03 18.76
C LEU A 241 4.24 -18.53 18.99
N ASP A 242 3.35 -19.34 19.55
CA ASP A 242 2.01 -18.92 19.93
C ASP A 242 2.01 -18.12 21.25
N VAL A 243 2.76 -17.02 21.27
CA VAL A 243 2.95 -16.10 22.41
C VAL A 243 2.56 -14.67 22.05
N ASP A 244 2.39 -13.80 23.04
CA ASP A 244 2.08 -12.39 22.80
C ASP A 244 3.22 -11.65 22.09
N GLY A 245 2.88 -10.62 21.31
CA GLY A 245 3.84 -9.81 20.57
C GLY A 245 4.21 -10.34 19.18
N ILE A 246 3.65 -11.48 18.77
CA ILE A 246 3.77 -12.01 17.40
C ILE A 246 2.41 -11.90 16.71
N SER A 247 2.37 -11.23 15.56
CA SER A 247 1.13 -10.99 14.81
C SER A 247 0.74 -12.16 13.90
N ALA A 248 1.71 -12.85 13.28
CA ALA A 248 1.48 -14.07 12.50
C ALA A 248 2.75 -14.92 12.38
N ILE A 249 2.57 -16.13 11.83
CA ILE A 249 3.66 -17.06 11.53
C ILE A 249 3.71 -17.29 10.02
N GLU A 250 4.88 -17.12 9.42
CA GLU A 250 5.11 -17.37 7.98
C GLU A 250 5.90 -18.68 7.78
N LEU A 251 5.29 -19.70 7.20
CA LEU A 251 5.93 -20.97 6.88
C LEU A 251 6.78 -20.83 5.62
N ASN A 252 8.10 -20.82 5.77
CA ASN A 252 9.02 -20.93 4.65
C ASN A 252 9.16 -22.39 4.23
N ILE A 253 8.35 -22.83 3.27
CA ILE A 253 8.37 -24.20 2.76
C ILE A 253 9.30 -24.38 1.54
N SER A 254 10.05 -23.34 1.15
CA SER A 254 10.91 -23.39 -0.04
C SER A 254 12.28 -24.06 0.21
N CYS A 255 12.60 -24.38 1.47
CA CYS A 255 13.89 -24.97 1.81
C CYS A 255 13.87 -26.50 1.65
N PRO A 256 14.96 -27.11 1.15
CA PRO A 256 15.03 -28.55 0.96
C PRO A 256 15.00 -29.29 2.30
N ASN A 257 14.16 -30.32 2.40
CA ASN A 257 14.18 -31.26 3.51
C ASN A 257 15.28 -32.30 3.29
N VAL A 258 16.29 -32.30 4.16
CA VAL A 258 17.47 -33.17 4.09
C VAL A 258 17.24 -34.58 4.64
N LYS A 259 16.13 -34.85 5.34
CA LYS A 259 15.90 -36.16 6.00
C LYS A 259 15.12 -37.16 5.15
N ASP A 260 14.27 -36.69 4.23
CA ASP A 260 13.47 -37.53 3.31
C ASP A 260 13.93 -37.40 1.86
N GLY A 261 15.24 -37.51 1.60
CA GLY A 261 15.76 -37.61 0.23
C GLY A 261 15.72 -36.33 -0.61
N GLY A 262 15.74 -35.14 0.01
CA GLY A 262 15.89 -33.86 -0.71
C GLY A 262 14.57 -33.22 -1.18
N ILE A 263 13.42 -33.68 -0.70
CA ILE A 263 12.12 -33.11 -1.05
C ILE A 263 12.04 -31.65 -0.57
N ILE A 264 11.73 -30.72 -1.47
CA ILE A 264 11.35 -29.35 -1.12
C ILE A 264 9.85 -29.36 -0.83
N PHE A 265 9.42 -29.05 0.40
CA PHE A 265 8.00 -29.05 0.78
C PHE A 265 7.16 -28.19 -0.19
N GLY A 266 7.72 -27.06 -0.63
CA GLY A 266 7.10 -26.11 -1.54
C GLY A 266 7.12 -26.49 -3.01
N THR A 267 7.49 -27.73 -3.39
CA THR A 267 7.37 -28.22 -4.77
C THR A 267 6.41 -29.40 -4.92
N ASP A 268 5.85 -29.91 -3.81
CA ASP A 268 4.87 -30.99 -3.80
C ASP A 268 3.61 -30.59 -3.02
N GLU A 269 2.44 -30.75 -3.63
CA GLU A 269 1.16 -30.34 -3.05
C GLU A 269 0.83 -31.07 -1.74
N LYS A 270 1.12 -32.38 -1.67
CA LYS A 270 0.80 -33.19 -0.50
C LYS A 270 1.68 -32.80 0.67
N GLN A 271 2.96 -32.57 0.41
CA GLN A 271 3.92 -32.16 1.43
C GLN A 271 3.65 -30.75 1.94
N ALA A 272 3.36 -29.80 1.04
CA ALA A 272 2.91 -28.46 1.41
C ALA A 272 1.64 -28.52 2.28
N SER A 273 0.65 -29.33 1.88
CA SER A 273 -0.60 -29.51 2.63
C SER A 273 -0.37 -30.03 4.05
N LYS A 274 0.48 -31.06 4.20
CA LYS A 274 0.81 -31.64 5.52
C LYS A 274 1.45 -30.62 6.45
N VAL A 275 2.43 -29.85 5.95
CA VAL A 275 3.11 -28.82 6.75
C VAL A 275 2.13 -27.72 7.16
N THR A 276 1.32 -27.23 6.21
CA THR A 276 0.33 -26.19 6.49
C THR A 276 -0.70 -26.65 7.51
N PHE A 277 -1.29 -27.83 7.34
CA PHE A 277 -2.28 -28.38 8.26
C PHE A 277 -1.70 -28.58 9.67
N ALA A 278 -0.50 -29.14 9.78
CA ALA A 278 0.13 -29.39 11.07
C ALA A 278 0.45 -28.07 11.81
N ALA A 279 0.99 -27.07 11.10
CA ALA A 279 1.25 -25.76 11.69
C ALA A 279 -0.04 -25.04 12.09
N LYS A 280 -1.07 -25.05 11.23
CA LYS A 280 -2.36 -24.40 11.49
C LYS A 280 -3.06 -24.96 12.73
N ASN A 281 -2.98 -26.27 12.97
CA ASN A 281 -3.57 -26.89 14.16
C ASN A 281 -2.74 -26.69 15.45
N ALA A 282 -1.50 -26.20 15.33
CA ALA A 282 -0.59 -26.04 16.45
C ALA A 282 -0.58 -24.62 17.05
N THR A 283 -1.24 -23.64 16.40
CA THR A 283 -1.25 -22.24 16.81
C THR A 283 -2.60 -21.59 16.59
N LYS A 284 -2.95 -20.58 17.40
CA LYS A 284 -4.12 -19.73 17.19
C LYS A 284 -3.84 -18.53 16.29
N LYS A 285 -2.56 -18.24 16.01
CA LYS A 285 -2.15 -17.11 15.16
C LYS A 285 -2.47 -17.38 13.69
N PRO A 286 -2.63 -16.34 12.87
CA PRO A 286 -2.66 -16.48 11.43
C PRO A 286 -1.40 -17.19 10.91
N VAL A 287 -1.61 -18.14 9.99
CA VAL A 287 -0.57 -18.91 9.32
C VAL A 287 -0.49 -18.45 7.86
N ILE A 288 0.63 -17.84 7.52
CA ILE A 288 0.99 -17.40 6.18
C ILE A 288 1.89 -18.47 5.56
N VAL A 289 1.64 -18.90 4.33
CA VAL A 289 2.50 -19.92 3.68
C VAL A 289 3.28 -19.28 2.53
N LYS A 290 4.62 -19.31 2.62
CA LYS A 290 5.51 -18.69 1.62
C LYS A 290 5.84 -19.66 0.49
N LEU A 291 5.35 -19.36 -0.71
CA LEU A 291 5.48 -20.27 -1.86
C LEU A 291 6.80 -20.10 -2.63
N SER A 292 7.33 -21.24 -3.07
CA SER A 292 8.47 -21.30 -3.99
C SER A 292 8.01 -21.04 -5.42
N PRO A 293 8.74 -20.21 -6.21
CA PRO A 293 8.48 -20.06 -7.64
C PRO A 293 9.04 -21.20 -8.48
N ASN A 294 9.87 -22.09 -7.92
CA ASN A 294 10.62 -23.11 -8.66
C ASN A 294 9.76 -24.36 -8.95
N VAL A 295 8.62 -24.15 -9.60
CA VAL A 295 7.57 -25.16 -9.85
C VAL A 295 6.94 -24.93 -11.22
N THR A 296 6.36 -25.98 -11.80
CA THR A 296 5.68 -25.89 -13.10
C THR A 296 4.39 -25.08 -13.01
N ASP A 297 3.58 -25.30 -11.96
CA ASP A 297 2.32 -24.58 -11.71
C ASP A 297 2.17 -24.29 -10.21
N ILE A 298 2.43 -23.03 -9.85
CA ILE A 298 2.33 -22.54 -8.47
C ILE A 298 0.90 -22.51 -7.94
N THR A 299 -0.10 -22.44 -8.83
CA THR A 299 -1.51 -22.33 -8.43
C THR A 299 -2.03 -23.63 -7.81
N ARG A 300 -1.44 -24.78 -8.17
CA ARG A 300 -1.76 -26.08 -7.57
C ARG A 300 -1.36 -26.12 -6.11
N ILE A 301 -0.14 -25.70 -5.80
CA ILE A 301 0.37 -25.64 -4.42
C ILE A 301 -0.41 -24.59 -3.63
N ALA A 302 -0.72 -23.45 -4.22
CA ALA A 302 -1.55 -22.42 -3.58
C ALA A 302 -2.92 -22.93 -3.15
N ARG A 303 -3.64 -23.66 -4.04
CA ARG A 303 -4.92 -24.30 -3.68
C ARG A 303 -4.77 -25.36 -2.60
N ALA A 304 -3.68 -26.13 -2.64
CA ALA A 304 -3.40 -27.17 -1.66
C ALA A 304 -3.19 -26.60 -0.25
N VAL A 305 -2.41 -25.52 -0.12
CA VAL A 305 -2.17 -24.88 1.19
C VAL A 305 -3.41 -24.12 1.68
N GLU A 306 -4.18 -23.49 0.79
CA GLU A 306 -5.48 -22.90 1.14
C GLU A 306 -6.43 -23.96 1.70
N SER A 307 -6.58 -25.09 1.00
CA SER A 307 -7.44 -26.21 1.44
C SER A 307 -6.98 -26.84 2.76
N SER A 308 -5.71 -26.64 3.12
CA SER A 308 -5.11 -27.12 4.36
C SER A 308 -5.22 -26.12 5.52
N GLY A 309 -5.87 -24.97 5.30
CA GLY A 309 -6.18 -23.99 6.34
C GLY A 309 -5.21 -22.81 6.46
N ALA A 310 -4.38 -22.55 5.44
CA ALA A 310 -3.62 -21.30 5.40
C ALA A 310 -4.55 -20.09 5.45
N ASP A 311 -4.24 -19.08 6.26
CA ASP A 311 -5.03 -17.83 6.33
C ASP A 311 -4.59 -16.84 5.25
N CYS A 312 -3.34 -16.96 4.79
CA CYS A 312 -2.74 -16.10 3.78
C CYS A 312 -1.64 -16.85 3.03
N ILE A 313 -1.35 -16.40 1.82
CA ILE A 313 -0.16 -16.81 1.09
C ILE A 313 0.79 -15.63 0.98
N SER A 314 2.10 -15.87 1.06
CA SER A 314 3.10 -14.90 0.63
C SER A 314 3.90 -15.48 -0.54
N MET A 315 4.15 -14.67 -1.57
CA MET A 315 4.82 -15.18 -2.77
C MET A 315 5.45 -14.05 -3.60
N ILE A 316 6.61 -14.24 -4.24
CA ILE A 316 7.37 -15.49 -4.32
C ILE A 316 8.60 -15.49 -3.41
N ASN A 317 9.09 -16.68 -3.07
CA ASN A 317 10.49 -16.82 -2.65
C ASN A 317 11.45 -16.65 -3.85
N THR A 318 12.75 -16.83 -3.65
CA THR A 318 13.73 -16.64 -4.72
C THR A 318 13.66 -17.72 -5.81
N LEU A 319 13.99 -17.33 -7.04
CA LEU A 319 14.31 -18.27 -8.12
C LEU A 319 15.69 -18.89 -7.88
N MET A 320 16.06 -19.94 -8.62
CA MET A 320 17.42 -20.51 -8.56
C MET A 320 18.32 -19.90 -9.64
N GLY A 321 19.57 -19.63 -9.29
CA GLY A 321 20.60 -19.16 -10.21
C GLY A 321 22.01 -19.51 -9.77
N MET A 322 22.98 -19.19 -10.63
CA MET A 322 24.40 -19.43 -10.42
C MET A 322 25.21 -18.33 -11.11
N GLU A 323 26.38 -18.04 -10.55
CA GLU A 323 27.41 -17.22 -11.18
C GLU A 323 28.73 -18.01 -11.17
N ILE A 324 29.49 -17.94 -12.26
CA ILE A 324 30.79 -18.59 -12.40
C ILE A 324 31.87 -17.50 -12.48
N ASN A 325 32.86 -17.58 -11.61
CA ASN A 325 34.05 -16.75 -11.69
C ASN A 325 34.93 -17.23 -12.86
N ILE A 326 35.07 -16.42 -13.90
CA ILE A 326 35.78 -16.78 -15.13
C ILE A 326 37.30 -16.90 -14.97
N GLN A 327 37.88 -16.35 -13.90
CA GLN A 327 39.32 -16.45 -13.62
C GLN A 327 39.67 -17.78 -12.93
N THR A 328 38.75 -18.31 -12.13
CA THR A 328 38.97 -19.53 -11.34
C THR A 328 38.19 -20.74 -11.85
N TRP A 329 37.24 -20.53 -12.76
CA TRP A 329 36.29 -21.53 -13.29
C TRP A 329 35.48 -22.22 -12.21
N ARG A 330 35.27 -21.55 -11.08
CA ARG A 330 34.49 -22.03 -9.93
C ARG A 330 33.22 -21.22 -9.76
N PRO A 331 32.17 -21.81 -9.17
CA PRO A 331 31.02 -21.03 -8.72
C PRO A 331 31.47 -19.90 -7.78
N THR A 332 30.90 -18.71 -7.95
CA THR A 332 31.20 -17.58 -7.04
C THR A 332 30.69 -17.86 -5.63
N LEU A 333 29.49 -18.46 -5.53
CA LEU A 333 28.89 -18.79 -4.25
C LEU A 333 29.47 -20.06 -3.64
N GLY A 334 29.67 -20.06 -2.33
CA GLY A 334 30.16 -21.22 -1.57
C GLY A 334 29.23 -22.44 -1.65
N ASN A 335 27.94 -22.21 -1.93
CA ASN A 335 26.94 -23.27 -2.10
C ASN A 335 26.64 -23.61 -3.57
N ILE A 336 27.53 -23.25 -4.51
CA ILE A 336 27.41 -23.44 -5.97
C ILE A 336 26.27 -22.61 -6.58
N THR A 337 25.03 -22.88 -6.18
CA THR A 337 23.83 -22.16 -6.59
C THR A 337 23.29 -21.30 -5.43
N GLY A 338 22.45 -20.33 -5.78
CA GLY A 338 21.80 -19.45 -4.82
C GLY A 338 20.44 -18.98 -5.29
N GLY A 339 19.73 -18.32 -4.38
CA GLY A 339 18.45 -17.69 -4.62
C GLY A 339 18.60 -16.37 -5.35
N LEU A 340 18.09 -16.29 -6.58
CA LEU A 340 17.97 -15.07 -7.37
C LEU A 340 16.81 -14.20 -6.88
N SER A 341 17.11 -12.93 -6.65
CA SER A 341 16.19 -11.90 -6.17
C SER A 341 16.44 -10.55 -6.85
N GLY A 342 15.65 -9.53 -6.52
CA GLY A 342 15.75 -8.19 -7.10
C GLY A 342 14.87 -7.98 -8.33
N GLY A 343 15.08 -6.86 -9.03
CA GLY A 343 14.25 -6.44 -10.16
C GLY A 343 14.16 -7.48 -11.29
N ALA A 344 15.21 -8.29 -11.45
CA ALA A 344 15.28 -9.38 -12.43
C ALA A 344 14.11 -10.38 -12.32
N ILE A 345 13.57 -10.61 -11.10
CA ILE A 345 12.50 -11.59 -10.89
C ILE A 345 11.09 -10.99 -10.91
N LYS A 346 10.95 -9.65 -11.02
CA LYS A 346 9.65 -8.97 -10.94
C LYS A 346 8.62 -9.51 -11.94
N PRO A 347 8.92 -9.70 -13.24
CA PRO A 347 7.92 -10.15 -14.20
C PRO A 347 7.40 -11.57 -13.88
N VAL A 348 8.28 -12.44 -13.37
CA VAL A 348 7.89 -13.80 -12.96
C VAL A 348 6.99 -13.77 -11.73
N ALA A 349 7.36 -12.98 -10.72
CA ALA A 349 6.59 -12.79 -9.50
C ALA A 349 5.19 -12.23 -9.79
N LEU A 350 5.12 -11.18 -10.61
CA LEU A 350 3.86 -10.51 -10.98
C LEU A 350 2.90 -11.47 -11.70
N ARG A 351 3.40 -12.23 -12.69
CA ARG A 351 2.62 -13.26 -13.39
C ARG A 351 2.07 -14.30 -12.41
N MET A 352 2.90 -14.78 -11.48
CA MET A 352 2.51 -15.82 -10.52
C MET A 352 1.46 -15.30 -9.53
N VAL A 353 1.59 -14.06 -9.03
CA VAL A 353 0.57 -13.42 -8.19
C VAL A 353 -0.75 -13.34 -8.95
N TYR A 354 -0.73 -12.84 -10.18
CA TYR A 354 -1.94 -12.72 -11.02
C TYR A 354 -2.62 -14.07 -11.27
N GLN A 355 -1.86 -15.12 -11.57
CA GLN A 355 -2.40 -16.46 -11.79
C GLN A 355 -2.99 -17.05 -10.50
N THR A 356 -2.29 -16.90 -9.37
CA THR A 356 -2.72 -17.44 -8.08
C THR A 356 -3.94 -16.71 -7.54
N ALA A 357 -4.00 -15.38 -7.63
CA ALA A 357 -5.14 -14.57 -7.16
C ALA A 357 -6.48 -14.98 -7.80
N LYS A 358 -6.46 -15.57 -9.00
CA LYS A 358 -7.66 -16.10 -9.68
C LYS A 358 -8.07 -17.50 -9.24
N LYS A 359 -7.23 -18.18 -8.47
CA LYS A 359 -7.37 -19.62 -8.14
C LYS A 359 -7.61 -19.88 -6.66
N ILE A 360 -7.44 -18.88 -5.80
CA ILE A 360 -7.66 -18.96 -4.35
C ILE A 360 -8.53 -17.79 -3.89
N LYS A 361 -9.02 -17.85 -2.67
CA LYS A 361 -9.85 -16.84 -2.01
C LYS A 361 -9.12 -16.13 -0.87
N ILE A 362 -8.17 -16.81 -0.22
CA ILE A 362 -7.35 -16.20 0.84
C ILE A 362 -6.42 -15.11 0.27
N PRO A 363 -6.09 -14.07 1.07
CA PRO A 363 -5.27 -12.97 0.60
C PRO A 363 -3.83 -13.39 0.25
N ILE A 364 -3.19 -12.56 -0.58
CA ILE A 364 -1.81 -12.77 -1.05
C ILE A 364 -0.93 -11.58 -0.64
N ILE A 365 0.20 -11.84 0.00
CA ILE A 365 1.30 -10.89 0.14
C ILE A 365 2.27 -11.09 -1.04
N GLY A 366 2.22 -10.17 -2.00
CA GLY A 366 3.05 -10.21 -3.20
C GLY A 366 4.46 -9.68 -2.96
N MET A 367 5.49 -10.35 -3.46
CA MET A 367 6.88 -9.92 -3.37
C MET A 367 7.73 -10.47 -4.51
N GLY A 368 8.82 -9.76 -4.79
CA GLY A 368 9.80 -10.11 -5.83
C GLY A 368 10.09 -8.92 -6.74
N GLY A 369 11.23 -8.28 -6.53
CA GLY A 369 11.71 -7.20 -7.41
C GLY A 369 10.99 -5.86 -7.33
N ILE A 370 10.17 -5.64 -6.31
CA ILE A 370 9.51 -4.35 -6.05
C ILE A 370 10.56 -3.33 -5.60
N ARG A 371 10.68 -2.21 -6.32
CA ARG A 371 11.62 -1.11 -6.01
C ARG A 371 10.98 0.27 -6.07
N SER A 372 9.68 0.36 -6.37
CA SER A 372 8.96 1.63 -6.51
C SER A 372 7.48 1.47 -6.17
N ALA A 373 6.77 2.59 -5.99
CA ALA A 373 5.32 2.60 -5.84
C ALA A 373 4.59 2.06 -7.09
N SER A 374 5.15 2.30 -8.29
CA SER A 374 4.61 1.72 -9.53
C SER A 374 4.68 0.19 -9.50
N ASP A 375 5.83 -0.37 -9.10
CA ASP A 375 5.95 -1.83 -8.95
C ASP A 375 4.95 -2.35 -7.91
N ALA A 376 4.81 -1.69 -6.76
CA ALA A 376 3.83 -2.10 -5.75
C ALA A 376 2.40 -2.07 -6.31
N ALA A 377 2.03 -1.00 -7.01
CA ALA A 377 0.73 -0.86 -7.66
C ALA A 377 0.46 -1.99 -8.68
N GLU A 378 1.46 -2.41 -9.47
CA GLU A 378 1.34 -3.58 -10.37
C GLU A 378 0.94 -4.84 -9.59
N PHE A 379 1.55 -5.10 -8.43
CA PHE A 379 1.22 -6.27 -7.61
C PHE A 379 -0.19 -6.19 -7.02
N PHE A 380 -0.63 -5.02 -6.56
CA PHE A 380 -2.02 -4.84 -6.11
C PHE A 380 -3.00 -5.08 -7.26
N LEU A 381 -2.77 -4.47 -8.42
CA LEU A 381 -3.56 -4.69 -9.63
C LEU A 381 -3.64 -6.18 -9.99
N ALA A 382 -2.52 -6.91 -9.90
CA ALA A 382 -2.45 -8.34 -10.14
C ALA A 382 -3.27 -9.18 -9.14
N GLY A 383 -3.60 -8.64 -7.96
CA GLY A 383 -4.44 -9.29 -6.96
C GLY A 383 -3.77 -9.51 -5.60
N ALA A 384 -2.58 -8.96 -5.37
CA ALA A 384 -2.00 -8.93 -4.02
C ALA A 384 -2.84 -8.06 -3.08
N SER A 385 -3.00 -8.48 -1.84
CA SER A 385 -3.67 -7.73 -0.76
C SER A 385 -2.70 -6.88 0.05
N ALA A 386 -1.43 -7.26 0.04
CA ALA A 386 -0.29 -6.52 0.59
C ALA A 386 0.96 -6.85 -0.22
N VAL A 387 2.04 -6.09 -0.04
CA VAL A 387 3.33 -6.38 -0.69
C VAL A 387 4.48 -6.41 0.29
N ALA A 388 5.52 -7.21 0.01
CA ALA A 388 6.74 -7.24 0.79
C ALA A 388 7.98 -6.85 -0.03
N ILE A 389 8.82 -6.00 0.55
CA ILE A 389 10.01 -5.44 -0.11
C ILE A 389 11.24 -6.12 0.50
N GLY A 390 12.06 -6.73 -0.36
CA GLY A 390 13.25 -7.50 0.02
C GLY A 390 14.55 -6.82 -0.37
N THR A 391 15.13 -7.29 -1.48
CA THR A 391 16.44 -6.86 -2.02
C THR A 391 16.65 -5.36 -2.11
N ALA A 392 15.58 -4.58 -2.37
CA ALA A 392 15.67 -3.13 -2.49
C ALA A 392 16.18 -2.44 -1.21
N ASN A 393 15.91 -3.03 -0.03
CA ASN A 393 16.37 -2.50 1.27
C ASN A 393 17.89 -2.45 1.38
N PHE A 394 18.61 -3.33 0.68
CA PHE A 394 20.08 -3.32 0.70
C PHE A 394 20.67 -2.13 -0.03
N SER A 395 20.02 -1.67 -1.10
CA SER A 395 20.46 -0.49 -1.86
C SER A 395 19.92 0.83 -1.29
N GLU A 396 18.75 0.81 -0.68
CA GLU A 396 18.10 2.01 -0.12
C GLU A 396 17.33 1.61 1.17
N PRO A 397 17.92 1.79 2.37
CA PRO A 397 17.34 1.32 3.62
C PRO A 397 15.94 1.88 3.95
N SER A 398 15.61 3.07 3.46
CA SER A 398 14.32 3.73 3.66
C SER A 398 13.28 3.44 2.56
N ILE A 399 13.58 2.55 1.61
CA ILE A 399 12.76 2.32 0.41
C ILE A 399 11.32 1.89 0.73
N THR A 400 11.11 1.14 1.81
CA THR A 400 9.76 0.73 2.26
C THR A 400 8.89 1.94 2.60
N MET A 401 9.45 2.93 3.29
CA MET A 401 8.75 4.17 3.64
C MET A 401 8.46 5.01 2.40
N LYS A 402 9.45 5.17 1.53
CA LYS A 402 9.31 5.90 0.27
C LYS A 402 8.23 5.29 -0.63
N ILE A 403 8.21 3.96 -0.77
CA ILE A 403 7.18 3.24 -1.52
C ILE A 403 5.80 3.47 -0.89
N ALA A 404 5.68 3.46 0.44
CA ALA A 404 4.40 3.76 1.10
C ALA A 404 3.94 5.20 0.78
N ASP A 405 4.80 6.19 0.97
CA ASP A 405 4.47 7.60 0.69
C ASP A 405 4.08 7.83 -0.77
N ASP A 406 4.85 7.27 -1.71
CA ASP A 406 4.61 7.45 -3.13
C ASP A 406 3.38 6.66 -3.62
N LEU A 407 3.09 5.51 -3.01
CA LEU A 407 1.85 4.76 -3.28
C LEU A 407 0.62 5.53 -2.80
N GLU A 408 0.70 6.17 -1.64
CA GLU A 408 -0.36 7.05 -1.15
C GLU A 408 -0.62 8.21 -2.11
N LYS A 409 0.44 8.88 -2.59
CA LYS A 409 0.35 9.95 -3.60
C LYS A 409 -0.28 9.44 -4.89
N TYR A 410 0.09 8.24 -5.34
CA TYR A 410 -0.47 7.62 -6.54
C TYR A 410 -1.98 7.34 -6.40
N LEU A 411 -2.42 6.77 -5.27
CA LEU A 411 -3.85 6.56 -5.03
C LEU A 411 -4.63 7.88 -5.06
N LYS A 412 -4.10 8.91 -4.39
CA LYS A 412 -4.69 10.26 -4.38
C LYS A 412 -4.76 10.88 -5.78
N SER A 413 -3.73 10.74 -6.60
CA SER A 413 -3.72 11.29 -7.97
C SER A 413 -4.70 10.57 -8.90
N CYS A 414 -5.01 9.30 -8.62
CA CYS A 414 -6.04 8.54 -9.32
C CYS A 414 -7.47 8.75 -8.75
N GLY A 415 -7.63 9.55 -7.69
CA GLY A 415 -8.93 9.74 -7.01
C GLY A 415 -9.44 8.50 -6.28
N LEU A 416 -8.53 7.59 -5.88
CA LEU A 416 -8.86 6.39 -5.12
C LEU A 416 -8.79 6.66 -3.62
N ASN A 417 -9.70 6.05 -2.85
CA ASN A 417 -9.84 6.31 -1.42
C ASN A 417 -9.31 5.13 -0.57
N SER A 418 -9.02 3.99 -1.18
CA SER A 418 -8.45 2.84 -0.49
C SER A 418 -7.52 2.06 -1.40
N ILE A 419 -6.50 1.42 -0.81
CA ILE A 419 -5.70 0.42 -1.53
C ILE A 419 -6.56 -0.71 -2.13
N LYS A 420 -7.70 -1.02 -1.50
CA LYS A 420 -8.67 -2.02 -1.98
C LYS A 420 -9.22 -1.70 -3.37
N ASP A 421 -9.20 -0.43 -3.76
CA ASP A 421 -9.67 0.01 -5.07
C ASP A 421 -8.75 -0.45 -6.21
N LEU A 422 -7.48 -0.80 -5.92
CA LEU A 422 -6.54 -1.37 -6.90
C LEU A 422 -6.62 -2.90 -6.99
N ILE A 423 -6.98 -3.58 -5.91
CA ILE A 423 -6.79 -5.03 -5.79
C ILE A 423 -7.54 -5.77 -6.89
N GLY A 424 -6.81 -6.52 -7.72
CA GLY A 424 -7.38 -7.38 -8.75
C GLY A 424 -8.04 -6.64 -9.92
N LYS A 425 -7.75 -5.34 -10.13
CA LYS A 425 -8.38 -4.52 -11.18
C LYS A 425 -7.68 -4.55 -12.54
N VAL A 426 -6.74 -5.46 -12.77
CA VAL A 426 -6.17 -5.69 -14.11
C VAL A 426 -7.29 -5.92 -15.12
N LYS A 427 -7.36 -5.07 -16.16
CA LYS A 427 -8.22 -5.26 -17.32
C LYS A 427 -7.46 -6.15 -18.31
N ALA A 428 -8.02 -7.30 -18.65
CA ALA A 428 -7.42 -8.31 -19.52
C ALA A 428 -8.26 -8.51 -20.77
#